data_AF-A0A529XUD2-F1
#
_entry.id   AF-A0A529XUD2-F1
#
_cell.length_a   1.000
_cell.length_b   1.000
_cell.length_c   1.000
_cell.angle_alpha   90.00
_cell.angle_beta   90.00
_cell.angle_gamma   90.00
#
_symmetry.space_group_name_H-M   'P 1'
#
loop_
_entity.id
_entity.type
_entity.pdbx_description
1 polymer ?
#
loop_
_entity_poly.entity_id
_entity_poly.type
_entity_poly.pdbx_seq_one_letter_code
_entity_poly.pdbx_strand_id
1 'polypeptide(L)'
;MGHSCYDLTTSDRRAWNAGKKVGTKRPLKPRQIWAIRFFLDRERRLRDRALFDLAIDSKLRGCDLVKIKIGNLVIGPEIRTRAMVVQQKTGRPVQFELISDA
;
A
#
# COMPACT_ATOMS: atom_id res chain seq x y z
N MET A 1 1.37 -1.26 -14.98
CA MET A 1 0.48 -1.24 -13.79
C MET A 1 -0.74 -2.07 -14.14
N GLY A 2 -1.14 -3.02 -13.30
CA GLY A 2 -2.31 -3.87 -13.60
C GLY A 2 -3.60 -3.06 -13.50
N HIS A 3 -4.39 -3.09 -14.56
CA HIS A 3 -5.68 -2.41 -14.62
C HIS A 3 -6.70 -3.13 -13.73
N SER A 4 -7.33 -2.40 -12.81
CA SER A 4 -8.43 -2.91 -11.99
C SER A 4 -9.71 -2.83 -12.81
N CYS A 5 -10.44 -3.92 -12.99
CA CYS A 5 -11.72 -3.95 -13.72
C CYS A 5 -12.81 -3.04 -13.11
N TYR A 6 -12.61 -2.59 -11.86
CA TYR A 6 -13.48 -1.62 -11.18
C TYR A 6 -13.15 -0.16 -11.50
N ASP A 7 -12.06 0.11 -12.20
CA ASP A 7 -11.75 1.45 -12.70
C ASP A 7 -12.15 1.50 -14.18
N LEU A 8 -13.46 1.63 -14.41
CA LEU A 8 -14.09 1.71 -15.74
C LEU A 8 -13.59 2.90 -16.59
N THR A 9 -12.66 3.71 -16.08
CA THR A 9 -12.18 4.95 -16.70
C THR A 9 -10.65 5.07 -16.78
N THR A 10 -9.93 3.95 -16.57
CA THR A 10 -8.47 3.96 -16.35
C THR A 10 -7.64 4.48 -17.53
N SER A 11 -8.12 4.40 -18.78
CA SER A 11 -7.30 4.78 -19.94
C SER A 11 -7.24 6.29 -20.23
N ASP A 12 -8.22 7.07 -19.75
CA ASP A 12 -8.38 8.46 -20.22
C ASP A 12 -8.72 9.49 -19.11
N ARG A 13 -8.84 9.06 -17.85
CA ARG A 13 -9.04 10.01 -16.74
C ARG A 13 -7.72 10.61 -16.29
N ARG A 14 -7.57 11.91 -16.55
CA ARG A 14 -6.66 12.77 -15.77
C ARG A 14 -6.90 12.50 -14.29
N ALA A 15 -5.82 12.36 -13.53
CA ALA A 15 -5.91 12.22 -12.08
C ALA A 15 -6.79 13.35 -11.50
N TRP A 16 -7.62 13.05 -10.49
CA TRP A 16 -8.58 14.01 -9.93
C TRP A 16 -7.94 15.34 -9.47
N ASN A 17 -6.64 15.30 -9.19
CA ASN A 17 -5.80 16.41 -8.76
C ASN A 17 -4.88 16.98 -9.85
N ALA A 18 -5.01 16.57 -11.11
CA ALA A 18 -4.19 17.10 -12.20
C ALA A 18 -4.35 18.64 -12.30
N GLY A 19 -3.23 19.36 -12.35
CA GLY A 19 -3.22 20.83 -12.37
C GLY A 19 -3.58 21.51 -11.04
N LYS A 20 -3.88 20.77 -9.98
CA LYS A 20 -4.24 21.31 -8.66
C LYS A 20 -3.09 21.14 -7.66
N LYS A 21 -2.67 22.22 -7.01
CA LYS A 21 -1.79 22.16 -5.82
C LYS A 21 -2.60 21.63 -4.65
N VAL A 22 -2.56 20.31 -4.43
CA VAL A 22 -3.18 19.70 -3.25
C VAL A 22 -2.26 19.93 -2.07
N GLY A 23 -2.78 20.60 -1.04
CA GLY A 23 -2.06 20.79 0.22
C GLY A 23 -1.84 19.48 0.97
N THR A 24 -1.38 19.59 2.22
CA THR A 24 -1.19 18.43 3.09
C THR A 24 -2.53 17.69 3.28
N LYS A 25 -2.55 16.40 2.96
CA LYS A 25 -3.70 15.53 3.23
C LYS A 25 -3.72 15.17 4.71
N ARG A 26 -4.90 15.19 5.32
CA ARG A 26 -5.08 14.70 6.70
C ARG A 26 -4.89 13.17 6.73
N PRO A 27 -4.33 12.61 7.81
CA PRO A 27 -4.29 11.17 8.00
C PRO A 27 -5.69 10.55 7.99
N LEU A 28 -5.79 9.28 7.63
CA LEU A 28 -7.03 8.52 7.73
C LEU A 28 -7.44 8.36 9.19
N LYS A 29 -8.73 8.54 9.48
CA LYS A 29 -9.30 8.23 10.79
C LYS A 29 -9.47 6.71 10.95
N PRO A 30 -9.44 6.14 12.18
CA PRO A 30 -9.67 4.72 12.40
C PRO A 30 -10.94 4.17 11.75
N ARG A 31 -12.06 4.93 11.82
CA ARG A 31 -13.33 4.57 11.15
C ARG A 31 -13.20 4.47 9.62
N GLN A 32 -12.36 5.31 9.01
CA GLN A 32 -12.13 5.28 7.55
C GLN A 32 -11.25 4.09 7.17
N ILE A 33 -10.24 3.77 7.98
CA ILE A 33 -9.41 2.57 7.80
C ILE A 33 -10.30 1.33 7.85
N TRP A 34 -11.18 1.22 8.86
CA TRP A 34 -12.12 0.11 8.98
C TRP A 34 -13.07 0.01 7.78
N ALA A 35 -13.62 1.13 7.30
CA ALA A 35 -14.49 1.13 6.15
C ALA A 35 -13.78 0.66 4.86
N ILE A 36 -12.52 1.06 4.64
CA ILE A 36 -11.72 0.61 3.49
C ILE A 36 -11.42 -0.89 3.62
N ARG A 37 -11.01 -1.34 4.80
CA ARG A 37 -10.78 -2.75 5.14
C ARG A 37 -12.00 -3.61 4.82
N PHE A 38 -13.16 -3.24 5.36
CA PHE A 38 -14.43 -3.90 5.13
C PHE A 38 -14.80 -3.96 3.65
N PHE A 39 -14.64 -2.85 2.92
CA PHE A 39 -14.92 -2.80 1.49
C PHE A 39 -14.03 -3.78 0.70
N LEU A 40 -12.72 -3.80 0.96
CA LEU A 40 -11.78 -4.69 0.27
C LEU A 40 -12.06 -6.17 0.58
N ASP A 41 -12.42 -6.49 1.81
CA ASP A 41 -12.78 -7.85 2.22
C ASP A 41 -14.08 -8.31 1.56
N ARG A 42 -15.11 -7.45 1.56
CA ARG A 42 -16.40 -7.71 0.90
C ARG A 42 -16.24 -7.98 -0.59
N GLU A 43 -15.41 -7.21 -1.27
CA GLU A 43 -15.11 -7.36 -2.70
C GLU A 43 -14.06 -8.47 -2.97
N ARG A 44 -13.64 -9.22 -1.95
CA ARG A 44 -12.63 -10.30 -2.02
C ARG A 44 -11.30 -9.87 -2.67
N ARG A 45 -10.89 -8.62 -2.47
CA ARG A 45 -9.65 -8.05 -3.04
C ARG A 45 -8.44 -8.31 -2.15
N LEU A 46 -8.11 -9.59 -1.96
CA LEU A 46 -7.04 -10.04 -1.05
C LEU A 46 -5.71 -9.29 -1.24
N ARG A 47 -5.25 -9.13 -2.49
CA ARG A 47 -3.99 -8.43 -2.79
C ARG A 47 -4.03 -6.97 -2.34
N ASP A 48 -5.11 -6.27 -2.67
CA ASP A 48 -5.20 -4.84 -2.40
C ASP A 48 -5.47 -4.59 -0.91
N ARG A 49 -6.14 -5.55 -0.24
CA ARG A 49 -6.27 -5.59 1.21
C ARG A 49 -4.91 -5.72 1.90
N ALA A 50 -4.11 -6.70 1.49
CA ALA A 50 -2.77 -6.92 2.03
C ALA A 50 -1.85 -5.71 1.78
N LEU A 51 -1.91 -5.11 0.58
CA LEU A 51 -1.15 -3.89 0.29
C LEU A 51 -1.63 -2.69 1.12
N PHE A 52 -2.92 -2.58 1.38
CA PHE A 52 -3.46 -1.51 2.22
C PHE A 52 -2.96 -1.61 3.66
N ASP A 53 -3.05 -2.80 4.27
CA ASP A 53 -2.55 -3.00 5.63
C ASP A 53 -1.04 -2.77 5.71
N LEU A 54 -0.27 -3.34 4.77
CA LEU A 54 1.17 -3.12 4.69
C LEU A 54 1.54 -1.63 4.53
N ALA A 55 0.73 -0.84 3.82
CA ALA A 55 0.95 0.59 3.67
C ALA A 55 0.78 1.35 4.99
N ILE A 56 -0.20 0.96 5.81
CA ILE A 56 -0.46 1.56 7.11
C ILE A 56 0.69 1.27 8.08
N ASP A 57 1.16 0.03 8.10
CA ASP A 57 2.21 -0.42 9.03
C ASP A 57 3.58 0.16 8.66
N SER A 58 3.95 0.06 7.38
CA SER A 58 5.28 0.43 6.89
C SER A 58 5.45 1.92 6.60
N LYS A 59 4.35 2.65 6.35
CA LYS A 59 4.34 4.07 5.93
C LYS A 59 5.20 4.36 4.69
N LEU A 60 5.39 3.35 3.84
CA LEU A 60 6.16 3.49 2.61
C LEU A 60 5.44 4.37 1.57
N ARG A 61 6.21 4.94 0.65
CA ARG A 61 5.63 5.60 -0.52
C ARG A 61 4.96 4.55 -1.40
N GLY A 62 3.87 4.92 -2.06
CA GLY A 62 3.14 4.00 -2.94
C GLY A 62 4.02 3.34 -4.00
N CYS A 63 4.98 4.07 -4.59
CA CYS A 63 5.91 3.52 -5.58
C CYS A 63 6.86 2.44 -5.01
N ASP A 64 7.25 2.58 -3.74
CA ASP A 64 8.12 1.64 -3.04
C ASP A 64 7.31 0.41 -2.61
N LEU A 65 6.10 0.64 -2.08
CA LEU A 65 5.16 -0.39 -1.65
C LEU A 65 4.80 -1.38 -2.78
N VAL A 66 4.41 -0.87 -3.96
CA VAL A 66 4.00 -1.75 -5.08
C VAL A 66 5.16 -2.51 -5.73
N LYS A 67 6.41 -2.19 -5.36
CA LYS A 67 7.62 -2.87 -5.84
C LYS A 67 8.19 -3.88 -4.84
N ILE A 68 7.56 -4.06 -3.68
CA ILE A 68 7.98 -5.05 -2.69
C ILE A 68 7.93 -6.44 -3.30
N LYS A 69 8.99 -7.23 -3.06
CA LYS A 69 9.09 -8.64 -3.44
C LYS A 69 8.85 -9.51 -2.22
N ILE A 70 8.34 -10.72 -2.45
CA ILE A 70 8.10 -11.72 -1.38
C ILE A 70 9.37 -12.00 -0.56
N GLY A 71 10.53 -12.10 -1.23
CA GLY A 71 11.82 -12.33 -0.55
C GLY A 71 12.26 -11.19 0.39
N ASN A 72 11.64 -10.01 0.33
CA ASN A 72 11.88 -8.93 1.30
C ASN A 72 11.12 -9.17 2.61
N LEU A 73 10.04 -9.95 2.58
CA LEU A 73 9.11 -10.16 3.69
C LEU A 73 9.25 -11.56 4.32
N VAL A 74 9.70 -12.56 3.55
CA VAL A 74 9.71 -13.97 3.94
C VAL A 74 11.15 -14.51 3.97
N ILE A 75 11.45 -15.41 4.92
CA ILE A 75 12.66 -16.22 4.98
C ILE A 75 12.23 -17.68 5.14
N GLY A 76 12.45 -18.51 4.12
CA GLY A 76 12.01 -19.91 4.14
C GLY A 76 10.48 -19.99 4.35
N PRO A 77 10.00 -20.75 5.36
CA PRO A 77 8.57 -20.83 5.69
C PRO A 77 8.07 -19.69 6.61
N GLU A 78 8.95 -18.79 7.09
CA GLU A 78 8.63 -17.80 8.10
C GLU A 78 8.50 -16.38 7.55
N ILE A 79 7.56 -15.61 8.10
CA ILE A 79 7.45 -14.17 7.85
C ILE A 79 8.43 -13.44 8.77
N ARG A 80 9.23 -12.52 8.22
CA ARG A 80 10.16 -11.71 9.01
C ARG A 80 9.40 -10.83 9.99
N THR A 81 9.98 -10.57 11.16
CA THR A 81 9.48 -9.51 12.06
C THR A 81 9.79 -8.11 11.52
N ARG A 82 10.87 -7.98 10.75
CA ARG A 82 11.31 -6.74 10.10
C ARG A 82 11.65 -6.96 8.64
N ALA A 83 11.11 -6.10 7.79
CA ALA A 83 11.41 -6.07 6.37
C ALA A 83 12.30 -4.85 6.04
N MET A 84 13.04 -4.94 4.94
CA MET A 84 13.89 -3.86 4.45
C MET A 84 13.60 -3.60 2.98
N VAL A 85 13.49 -2.31 2.62
CA VAL A 85 13.33 -1.86 1.24
C VAL A 85 14.26 -0.68 0.95
N VAL A 86 14.80 -0.61 -0.27
CA VAL A 86 15.54 0.56 -0.73
C VAL A 86 14.54 1.56 -1.30
N GLN A 87 14.43 2.75 -0.71
CA GLN A 87 13.50 3.76 -1.18
C GLN A 87 13.95 4.33 -2.53
N GLN A 88 13.06 4.33 -3.52
CA GLN A 88 13.36 4.79 -4.87
C GLN A 88 13.82 6.26 -4.92
N LYS A 89 13.24 7.12 -4.08
CA LYS A 89 13.56 8.56 -4.07
C LYS A 89 14.98 8.84 -3.58
N THR A 90 15.44 8.11 -2.57
CA THR A 90 16.68 8.43 -1.83
C THR A 90 17.80 7.42 -2.08
N GLY A 91 17.49 6.24 -2.64
CA GLY A 91 18.43 5.14 -2.78
C GLY A 91 18.86 4.51 -1.45
N ARG A 92 18.23 4.88 -0.33
CA ARG A 92 18.63 4.43 1.01
C ARG A 92 17.79 3.25 1.47
N PRO A 93 18.39 2.24 2.14
CA PRO A 93 17.64 1.18 2.79
C PRO A 93 16.86 1.73 3.98
N VAL A 94 15.62 1.28 4.13
CA VAL A 94 14.75 1.58 5.27
C VAL A 94 14.18 0.26 5.76
N GLN A 95 14.22 0.06 7.08
CA GLN A 95 13.61 -1.06 7.76
C GLN A 95 12.28 -0.66 8.38
N PHE A 96 11.33 -1.59 8.41
CA PHE A 96 10.04 -1.43 9.06
C PHE A 96 9.59 -2.75 9.68
N GLU A 97 8.75 -2.65 10.70
CA GLU A 97 8.18 -3.82 11.39
C GLU A 97 6.97 -4.35 10.64
N LEU A 98 6.86 -5.68 10.56
CA LEU A 98 5.69 -6.36 10.06
C LEU A 98 4.81 -6.71 11.26
N ILE A 99 3.61 -6.15 11.28
CA ILE A 99 2.63 -6.42 12.33
C ILE A 99 1.85 -7.65 11.90
N SER A 100 1.86 -8.70 12.72
CA SER A 100 0.90 -9.79 12.58
C SER A 100 -0.47 -9.29 13.04
N ASP A 101 -1.53 -9.66 12.33
CA ASP A 101 -2.89 -9.43 12.84
C ASP A 101 -3.01 -10.02 14.26
N ALA A 102 -3.40 -9.17 15.21
CA ALA A 102 -3.75 -9.56 16.58
C ALA A 102 -5.19 -10.06 16.64
#